data_AF-A0A1R1D0K7-F1
#
_entry.id   AF-A0A1R1D0K7-F1
#
_cell.length_a   1.000
_cell.length_b   1.000
_cell.length_c   1.000
_cell.angle_alpha   90.00
_cell.angle_beta   90.00
_cell.angle_gamma   90.00
#
_symmetry.space_group_name_H-M   'P 1'
#
loop_
_entity.id
_entity.type
_entity.pdbx_description
1 polymer ?
#
loop_
_entity_poly.entity_id
_entity_poly.type
_entity_poly.pdbx_seq_one_letter_code
_entity_poly.pdbx_strand_id
1 'polypeptide(L)'
;MDRELVQLTRSWTNGDIDKEMFNACSVAVKNERQVLEERSTRLQTEITHELNTESRVSVFKAELMKFAALDVSNEETLRDMIHKMINRIEVQFDGSIEISYNFQNPLKQGA
;
A
#
# COMPACT_ATOMS: atom_id res chain seq x y z
N MET A 1 26.40 15.13 6.50
CA MET A 1 26.52 16.49 5.94
C MET A 1 26.52 16.37 4.43
N ASP A 2 25.59 17.03 3.75
CA ASP A 2 25.37 16.93 2.30
C ASP A 2 26.61 17.38 1.52
N ARG A 3 27.15 16.47 0.70
CA ARG A 3 28.38 16.67 -0.09
C ARG A 3 28.30 17.93 -0.96
N GLU A 4 27.12 18.23 -1.48
CA GLU A 4 26.84 19.39 -2.35
C GLU A 4 26.87 20.71 -1.57
N LEU A 5 26.27 20.77 -0.37
CA LEU A 5 26.35 21.94 0.51
C LEU A 5 27.79 22.18 1.00
N VAL A 6 28.55 21.11 1.24
CA VAL A 6 29.98 21.20 1.58
C VAL A 6 30.79 21.73 0.40
N GLN A 7 30.48 21.33 -0.83
CA GLN A 7 31.13 21.86 -2.04
C GLN A 7 30.77 23.33 -2.30
N LEU A 8 29.49 23.69 -2.19
CA LEU A 8 29.00 25.08 -2.28
C LEU A 8 29.68 25.99 -1.25
N THR A 9 29.82 25.52 0.00
CA THR A 9 30.48 26.29 1.07
C THR A 9 31.96 26.51 0.75
N ARG A 10 32.64 25.52 0.16
CA ARG A 10 34.05 25.65 -0.26
C ARG A 10 34.20 26.65 -1.40
N SER A 11 33.34 26.59 -2.42
CA SER A 11 33.36 27.55 -3.53
C SER A 11 33.10 28.99 -3.06
N TRP A 12 32.20 29.19 -2.10
CA TRP A 12 32.00 30.51 -1.50
C TRP A 12 33.22 30.98 -0.70
N THR A 13 33.83 30.08 0.09
CA THR A 13 35.03 30.39 0.89
C THR A 13 36.25 30.71 0.01
N ASN A 14 36.34 30.11 -1.17
CA ASN A 14 37.39 30.36 -2.16
C ASN A 14 37.17 31.66 -2.97
N GLY A 15 36.00 32.31 -2.84
CA GLY A 15 35.64 33.50 -3.61
C GLY A 15 35.20 33.23 -5.05
N ASP A 16 35.01 31.95 -5.43
CA ASP A 16 34.58 31.55 -6.77
C ASP A 16 33.11 31.92 -7.07
N ILE A 17 32.32 32.08 -6.00
CA ILE A 17 30.91 32.48 -6.06
C ILE A 17 30.63 33.55 -5.01
N ASP A 18 29.74 34.49 -5.34
CA ASP A 18 29.30 35.49 -4.38
C ASP A 18 28.21 34.93 -3.43
N LYS A 19 27.86 35.75 -2.44
CA LYS A 19 26.87 35.41 -1.40
C LYS A 19 25.47 35.17 -1.99
N GLU A 20 25.12 35.85 -3.07
CA GLU A 20 23.80 35.77 -3.69
C GLU A 20 23.66 34.46 -4.45
N MET A 21 24.68 34.09 -5.22
CA MET A 21 24.79 32.79 -5.89
C MET A 21 24.81 31.63 -4.88
N PHE A 22 25.58 31.74 -3.79
CA PHE A 22 25.59 30.72 -2.75
C PHE A 22 24.21 30.52 -2.12
N ASN A 23 23.50 31.60 -1.81
CA ASN A 23 22.15 31.53 -1.25
C ASN A 23 21.16 30.92 -2.23
N ALA A 24 21.17 31.35 -3.50
CA ALA A 24 20.29 30.82 -4.54
C ALA A 24 20.50 29.30 -4.73
N CYS A 25 21.75 28.85 -4.86
CA CYS A 25 22.06 27.43 -4.98
C CYS A 25 21.73 26.64 -3.71
N SER A 26 21.99 27.20 -2.53
CA SER A 26 21.65 26.54 -1.25
C SER A 26 20.14 26.35 -1.09
N VAL A 27 19.34 27.33 -1.53
CA VAL A 27 17.88 27.23 -1.54
C VAL A 27 17.41 26.19 -2.56
N ALA A 28 17.98 26.20 -3.78
CA ALA A 28 17.65 25.21 -4.80
C ALA A 28 17.91 23.77 -4.33
N VAL A 29 19.10 23.50 -3.79
CA VAL A 29 19.48 22.18 -3.26
C VAL A 29 18.54 21.74 -2.13
N LYS A 30 18.16 22.65 -1.22
CA LYS A 30 17.22 22.34 -0.14
C LYS A 30 15.82 22.01 -0.66
N ASN A 31 15.32 22.78 -1.63
CA ASN A 31 14.01 22.56 -2.23
C ASN A 31 13.95 21.23 -2.99
N GLU A 32 14.97 20.94 -3.80
CA GLU A 32 15.06 19.64 -4.51
C GLU A 32 15.11 18.48 -3.53
N ARG A 33 15.87 18.61 -2.44
CA ARG A 33 15.93 17.59 -1.38
C ARG A 33 14.57 17.36 -0.73
N GLN A 34 13.84 18.43 -0.43
CA GLN A 34 12.49 18.32 0.13
C GLN A 34 11.55 17.58 -0.83
N VAL A 35 11.56 17.92 -2.11
CA VAL A 35 10.74 17.26 -3.14
C VAL A 35 11.10 15.77 -3.24
N LEU A 36 12.39 15.43 -3.19
CA LEU A 36 12.85 14.04 -3.21
C LEU A 36 12.42 13.25 -1.96
N GLU A 37 12.48 13.88 -0.79
CA GLU A 37 12.08 13.26 0.49
C GLU A 37 10.56 13.00 0.53
N GLU A 38 9.77 13.96 0.08
CA GLU A 38 8.31 13.81 -0.09
C GLU A 38 7.99 12.67 -1.06
N ARG A 39 8.68 12.63 -2.21
CA ARG A 39 8.49 11.56 -3.21
C ARG A 39 8.91 10.19 -2.68
N SER A 40 10.02 10.12 -1.95
CA SER A 40 10.49 8.88 -1.32
C SER A 40 9.46 8.34 -0.32
N THR A 41 8.91 9.22 0.52
CA THR A 41 7.88 8.86 1.50
C THR A 41 6.61 8.36 0.83
N ARG A 42 6.18 9.03 -0.24
CA ARG A 42 5.02 8.61 -1.05
C ARG A 42 5.22 7.22 -1.65
N LEU A 43 6.36 6.99 -2.31
CA LEU A 43 6.69 5.70 -2.92
C LEU A 43 6.77 4.58 -1.88
N GLN A 44 7.35 4.84 -0.70
CA GLN A 44 7.42 3.85 0.36
C GLN A 44 6.02 3.46 0.87
N THR A 45 5.10 4.43 0.95
CA THR A 45 3.70 4.19 1.29
C THR A 45 3.00 3.34 0.23
N GLU A 46 3.19 3.66 -1.05
CA GLU A 46 2.62 2.90 -2.17
C GLU A 46 3.13 1.45 -2.19
N ILE A 47 4.45 1.23 -2.04
CA ILE A 47 5.04 -0.12 -1.96
C ILE A 47 4.45 -0.91 -0.79
N THR A 48 4.34 -0.30 0.38
CA THR A 48 3.78 -0.96 1.56
C THR A 48 2.32 -1.33 1.35
N HIS A 49 1.55 -0.45 0.69
CA HIS A 49 0.16 -0.71 0.33
C HIS A 49 0.03 -1.87 -0.68
N GLU A 50 0.87 -1.90 -1.71
CA GLU A 50 0.89 -2.97 -2.71
C GLU A 50 1.27 -4.32 -2.08
N LEU A 51 2.33 -4.37 -1.26
CA LEU A 51 2.73 -5.59 -0.55
C LEU A 51 1.62 -6.12 0.37
N ASN A 52 0.92 -5.24 1.08
CA ASN A 52 -0.23 -5.62 1.88
C ASN A 52 -1.38 -6.17 1.01
N THR A 53 -1.59 -5.58 -0.17
CA THR A 53 -2.62 -6.04 -1.11
C THR A 53 -2.27 -7.40 -1.70
N GLU A 54 -1.03 -7.60 -2.14
CA GLU A 54 -0.53 -8.88 -2.65
C GLU A 54 -0.61 -9.98 -1.59
N SER A 55 -0.22 -9.68 -0.35
CA SER A 55 -0.37 -10.60 0.78
C SER A 55 -1.83 -11.01 0.99
N ARG A 56 -2.77 -10.06 0.96
CA ARG A 56 -4.22 -10.33 1.06
C ARG A 56 -4.74 -11.18 -0.09
N VAL A 57 -4.29 -10.91 -1.32
CA VAL A 57 -4.65 -11.70 -2.52
C VAL A 57 -4.08 -13.12 -2.44
N SER A 58 -2.86 -13.28 -1.95
CA SER A 58 -2.22 -14.58 -1.78
C SER A 58 -2.95 -15.45 -0.74
N VAL A 59 -3.29 -14.86 0.41
CA VAL A 59 -4.12 -15.52 1.44
C VAL A 59 -5.49 -15.91 0.87
N PHE A 60 -6.14 -15.00 0.14
CA PHE A 60 -7.42 -15.28 -0.52
C PHE A 60 -7.33 -16.45 -1.50
N LYS A 61 -6.30 -16.45 -2.37
CA LYS A 61 -6.07 -17.54 -3.32
C LYS A 61 -5.81 -18.87 -2.61
N ALA A 62 -5.03 -18.86 -1.53
CA ALA A 62 -4.78 -20.06 -0.74
C ALA A 62 -6.08 -20.63 -0.14
N GLU A 63 -6.95 -19.78 0.39
CA GLU A 63 -8.24 -20.26 0.91
C GLU A 63 -9.17 -20.74 -0.20
N LEU A 64 -9.27 -20.03 -1.33
CA LEU A 64 -10.02 -20.53 -2.50
C LEU A 64 -9.52 -21.90 -2.97
N MET A 65 -8.21 -22.14 -2.98
CA MET A 65 -7.64 -23.43 -3.35
C MET A 65 -8.02 -24.53 -2.35
N LYS A 66 -8.12 -24.22 -1.03
CA LYS A 66 -8.66 -25.17 -0.05
C LYS A 66 -10.13 -25.48 -0.32
N PHE A 67 -10.94 -24.49 -0.72
CA PHE A 67 -12.32 -24.74 -1.14
C PHE A 67 -12.42 -25.59 -2.39
N ALA A 68 -11.61 -25.31 -3.42
CA ALA A 68 -11.59 -26.10 -4.65
C ALA A 68 -11.10 -27.55 -4.41
N ALA A 69 -10.24 -27.75 -3.40
CA ALA A 69 -9.74 -29.07 -3.01
C ALA A 69 -10.69 -29.83 -2.07
N LEU A 70 -11.66 -29.15 -1.45
CA LEU A 70 -12.74 -29.83 -0.77
C LEU A 70 -13.63 -30.44 -1.85
N ASP A 71 -13.44 -31.73 -2.09
CA ASP A 71 -14.34 -32.58 -2.88
C ASP A 71 -15.67 -32.72 -2.12
N VAL A 72 -16.41 -31.60 -2.01
CA VAL A 72 -17.67 -31.54 -1.28
C VAL A 72 -18.76 -32.10 -2.17
N SER A 73 -18.97 -33.41 -2.06
CA SER A 73 -20.06 -34.12 -2.72
C SER A 73 -21.45 -33.72 -2.21
N ASN A 74 -21.54 -33.08 -1.03
CA ASN A 74 -22.79 -32.66 -0.40
C ASN A 74 -23.02 -31.13 -0.56
N GLU A 75 -23.95 -30.76 -1.42
CA GLU A 75 -24.34 -29.38 -1.70
C GLU A 75 -24.73 -28.58 -0.45
N GLU A 76 -25.36 -29.19 0.56
CA GLU A 76 -25.74 -28.51 1.80
C GLU A 76 -24.51 -28.09 2.60
N THR A 77 -23.47 -28.94 2.63
CA THR A 77 -22.22 -28.63 3.32
C THR A 77 -21.51 -27.46 2.62
N LEU A 78 -21.50 -27.46 1.29
CA LEU A 78 -20.93 -26.36 0.50
C LEU A 78 -21.68 -25.05 0.76
N ARG A 79 -23.00 -25.09 0.78
CA ARG A 79 -23.87 -23.94 1.06
C ARG A 79 -23.60 -23.35 2.44
N ASP A 80 -23.47 -24.20 3.46
CA ASP A 80 -23.18 -23.78 4.83
C ASP A 80 -21.80 -23.15 4.97
N MET A 81 -20.82 -23.69 4.24
CA MET A 81 -19.47 -23.14 4.19
C MET A 81 -19.45 -21.76 3.52
N ILE A 82 -20.13 -21.59 2.38
CA ILE A 82 -20.23 -20.30 1.69
C ILE A 82 -20.90 -19.25 2.58
N HIS A 83 -21.98 -19.61 3.29
CA HIS A 83 -22.65 -18.68 4.19
C HIS A 83 -21.74 -18.16 5.31
N LYS A 84 -20.89 -19.02 5.90
CA LYS A 84 -19.94 -18.62 6.96
C LYS A 84 -18.87 -17.63 6.46
N MET A 85 -18.64 -17.57 5.16
CA MET A 85 -17.70 -16.63 4.55
C MET A 85 -18.30 -15.27 4.23
N ILE A 86 -19.64 -15.16 4.18
CA ILE A 86 -20.31 -13.91 3.86
C ILE A 86 -20.23 -12.99 5.08
N ASN A 87 -19.58 -11.84 4.91
CA ASN A 87 -19.49 -10.81 5.94
C ASN A 87 -20.70 -9.88 5.91
N ARG A 88 -21.13 -9.45 4.72
CA ARG A 88 -22.25 -8.52 4.52
C ARG A 88 -22.87 -8.73 3.15
N ILE A 89 -24.21 -8.63 3.09
CA ILE A 89 -24.96 -8.55 1.85
C ILE A 89 -25.63 -7.18 1.82
N GLU A 90 -25.44 -6.43 0.74
CA GLU A 90 -26.08 -5.15 0.51
C GLU A 90 -27.00 -5.26 -0.71
N VAL A 91 -28.24 -4.82 -0.57
CA VAL A 91 -29.18 -4.70 -1.67
C VAL A 91 -29.29 -3.22 -2.02
N GLN A 92 -28.84 -2.86 -3.21
CA GLN A 92 -28.88 -1.49 -3.69
C GLN A 92 -30.29 -1.12 -4.18
N PHE A 93 -30.53 0.18 -4.34
CA PHE A 93 -31.85 0.71 -4.71
C PHE A 93 -32.34 0.22 -6.08
N ASP A 94 -31.42 -0.08 -6.99
CA ASP A 94 -31.69 -0.65 -8.32
C ASP A 94 -31.94 -2.17 -8.30
N GLY A 95 -31.87 -2.79 -7.12
CA GLY A 95 -32.02 -4.22 -6.93
C GLY A 95 -30.74 -5.02 -7.13
N SER A 96 -29.59 -4.39 -7.38
CA SER A 96 -28.31 -5.09 -7.44
C SER A 96 -27.88 -5.57 -6.04
N ILE A 97 -27.19 -6.71 -6.00
CA ILE A 97 -26.73 -7.34 -4.75
C ILE A 97 -25.22 -7.30 -4.71
N GLU A 98 -24.67 -6.71 -3.66
CA GLU A 98 -23.23 -6.70 -3.38
C GLU A 98 -22.94 -7.59 -2.17
N ILE A 99 -22.09 -8.60 -2.37
CA ILE A 99 -21.70 -9.55 -1.33
C ILE A 99 -20.25 -9.29 -0.94
N SER A 100 -20.06 -8.86 0.30
CA SER A 100 -18.74 -8.73 0.92
C SER A 100 -18.41 -10.02 1.68
N TYR A 101 -17.24 -10.59 1.41
CA TYR A 101 -16.78 -11.82 2.04
C TYR A 101 -15.63 -11.58 3.03
N ASN A 102 -15.62 -12.30 4.15
CA ASN A 102 -14.54 -12.28 5.14
C ASN A 102 -13.54 -13.42 4.90
N PHE A 103 -12.60 -13.19 3.99
CA PHE A 103 -11.55 -14.18 3.68
C PHE A 103 -10.40 -14.22 4.68
N GLN A 104 -10.33 -13.28 5.62
CA GLN A 104 -9.24 -13.23 6.60
C GLN A 104 -9.46 -14.18 7.78
N ASN A 105 -10.71 -14.43 8.17
CA ASN A 105 -11.06 -15.36 9.23
C ASN A 105 -12.48 -15.94 9.02
N PRO A 106 -12.68 -16.78 8.00
CA PRO A 106 -14.01 -17.32 7.64
C PRO A 106 -14.66 -18.19 8.73
N LEU A 107 -13.91 -18.58 9.78
CA LEU A 107 -14.39 -19.41 10.88
C LEU A 107 -14.48 -18.69 12.23
N LYS A 108 -14.13 -17.38 12.31
CA LYS A 108 -14.23 -16.61 13.57
C LYS A 108 -15.62 -16.04 13.83
N GLN A 109 -16.52 -16.04 12.84
CA GLN A 109 -17.94 -15.77 13.05
C GLN A 109 -18.60 -17.10 13.44
N GLY A 110 -18.44 -17.48 14.71
CA GLY A 110 -18.90 -18.75 15.24
C GLY A 110 -18.95 -18.79 16.76
N ALA A 111 -19.89 -18.04 17.33
CA ALA A 111 -20.74 -18.38 18.49
C ALA A 111 -21.79 -17.27 18.65
#